data_AF-E2B230-F1
#
_entry.id   AF-E2B230-F1
#
_cell.length_a   1.000
_cell.length_b   1.000
_cell.length_c   1.000
_cell.angle_alpha   90.00
_cell.angle_beta   90.00
_cell.angle_gamma   90.00
#
_symmetry.space_group_name_H-M   'P 1'
#
loop_
_entity.id
_entity.type
_entity.pdbx_description
1 polymer ?
#
loop_
_entity_poly.entity_id
_entity_poly.type
_entity_poly.pdbx_seq_one_letter_code
_entity_poly.pdbx_strand_id
1 'polypeptide(L)' 'AQKNISVVLQPPYSPDLSPCDFFLFPRLKTHLKGHQFDTTENVKAAGTDQLKAIRVSEFQHCYEDWKQCLRRCV' A
#
# COMPACT_ATOMS: atom_id res chain seq x y z
N ALA A 1 18.33 19.93 0.24
CA ALA A 1 17.13 20.75 -0.01
C ALA A 1 15.99 20.21 0.85
N GLN A 2 15.44 21.01 1.76
CA GLN A 2 14.23 20.62 2.50
C GLN A 2 13.04 20.67 1.54
N LYS A 3 12.37 19.53 1.35
CA LYS A 3 11.14 19.48 0.57
C LYS A 3 10.00 19.91 1.50
N ASN A 4 9.27 20.98 1.14
CA ASN A 4 8.10 21.48 1.88
C ASN A 4 6.92 20.50 1.77
N ILE A 5 7.03 19.34 2.42
CA ILE A 5 5.99 18.30 2.43
C ILE A 5 5.37 18.31 3.83
N SER A 6 4.05 18.53 3.88
CA SER A 6 3.29 18.40 5.12
C SER A 6 3.28 16.93 5.57
N VAL A 7 3.66 16.68 6.82
CA VAL A 7 3.69 15.34 7.41
C VAL A 7 2.44 15.14 8.24
N VAL A 8 1.73 14.04 8.00
CA VAL A 8 0.59 13.63 8.81
C VAL A 8 1.08 12.87 10.03
N LEU A 9 0.50 13.13 11.20
CA LEU A 9 0.79 12.40 12.43
C LEU A 9 0.32 10.94 12.31
N GLN A 10 1.24 10.00 12.50
CA GLN A 10 0.95 8.57 12.55
C GLN A 10 1.17 8.09 13.99
N PRO A 11 0.12 7.60 14.69
CA PRO A 11 0.29 7.05 16.02
C PRO A 11 1.12 5.76 15.98
N PRO A 12 1.91 5.47 17.02
CA PRO A 12 2.68 4.24 17.12
C PRO A 12 1.79 2.99 16.96
N TYR A 13 2.32 1.95 16.34
CA TYR A 13 1.68 0.62 16.22
C TYR A 13 0.26 0.62 15.64
N SER A 14 -0.03 1.54 14.70
CA SER A 14 -1.35 1.66 14.07
C SER A 14 -1.31 1.25 12.60
N PRO A 15 -1.21 -0.07 12.30
CA PRO A 15 -1.20 -0.56 10.93
C PRO A 15 -2.52 -0.27 10.20
N ASP A 16 -3.63 -0.15 10.94
CA ASP A 16 -4.95 0.22 10.41
C ASP A 16 -5.00 1.64 9.82
N LEU A 17 -4.00 2.47 10.13
CA LEU A 17 -3.85 3.84 9.61
C LEU A 17 -2.83 3.93 8.48
N SER A 18 -2.19 2.83 8.11
CA SER A 18 -1.17 2.78 7.05
C SER A 18 -1.76 2.17 5.78
N PRO A 19 -2.01 2.96 4.72
CA PRO A 19 -2.52 2.46 3.44
C PRO A 19 -1.66 1.35 2.83
N CYS A 20 -0.35 1.37 3.09
CA CYS A 20 0.54 0.31 2.62
C CYS A 20 0.23 -1.03 3.30
N ASP A 21 -0.04 -1.01 4.60
CA ASP A 21 -0.22 -2.22 5.41
C ASP A 21 -1.59 -2.87 5.21
N PHE A 22 -2.66 -2.08 5.17
CA PHE A 22 -4.02 -2.63 5.02
C PHE A 22 -4.47 -2.82 3.56
N PHE A 23 -3.90 -2.09 2.60
CA PHE A 23 -4.34 -2.15 1.19
C PHE A 23 -3.27 -2.71 0.25
N LEU A 24 -2.06 -2.13 0.22
CA LEU A 24 -1.07 -2.45 -0.83
C LEU A 24 -0.42 -3.82 -0.63
N PHE A 25 0.14 -4.08 0.55
CA PHE A 25 0.86 -5.32 0.82
C PHE A 25 -0.04 -6.56 0.78
N PRO A 26 -1.28 -6.56 1.30
CA PRO A 26 -2.17 -7.71 1.17
C PRO A 26 -2.43 -8.10 -0.29
N ARG A 27 -2.62 -7.12 -1.18
CA ARG A 27 -2.83 -7.37 -2.63
C ARG A 27 -1.61 -7.95 -3.31
N LEU A 28 -0.42 -7.40 -3.02
CA LEU A 28 0.84 -7.94 -3.55
C LEU A 28 1.11 -9.34 -3.02
N LYS A 29 1.00 -9.54 -1.70
CA LYS A 29 1.20 -10.85 -1.07
C LYS A 29 0.24 -11.89 -1.63
N THR A 30 -1.02 -11.55 -1.84
CA THR A 30 -2.01 -12.49 -2.41
C THR A 30 -1.61 -12.94 -3.81
N HIS A 31 -1.11 -12.04 -4.65
CA HIS A 31 -0.69 -12.36 -6.01
C HIS A 31 0.64 -13.14 -6.05
N LEU A 32 1.57 -12.85 -5.13
CA LEU A 32 2.88 -13.51 -5.09
C LEU A 32 2.85 -14.84 -4.33
N LYS A 33 1.84 -15.07 -3.49
CA LYS A 33 1.74 -16.25 -2.64
C LYS A 33 1.61 -17.52 -3.49
N GLY A 34 2.41 -18.53 -3.16
CA GLY A 34 2.39 -19.83 -3.82
C GLY A 34 3.22 -19.90 -5.10
N HIS A 35 3.74 -18.77 -5.59
CA HIS A 35 4.67 -18.73 -6.71
C HIS A 35 6.11 -18.85 -6.21
N GLN A 36 6.87 -19.76 -6.80
CA GLN A 36 8.33 -19.79 -6.66
C GLN A 36 8.95 -19.03 -7.83
N PHE A 37 9.96 -18.22 -7.54
CA PHE A 37 10.67 -17.43 -8.52
C PHE A 37 12.15 -17.78 -8.42
N ASP A 38 12.77 -18.11 -9.55
CA ASP A 38 14.18 -18.51 -9.59
C ASP A 38 15.14 -17.33 -9.38
N THR A 39 14.68 -16.11 -9.70
CA THR A 39 15.51 -14.90 -9.69
C THR A 39 14.79 -13.72 -9.04
N THR A 40 15.58 -12.76 -8.56
CA THR A 40 15.05 -11.52 -7.98
C THR A 40 14.37 -10.66 -9.05
N GLU A 41 14.86 -10.72 -10.29
CA GLU A 41 14.30 -10.03 -11.46
C GLU A 41 12.86 -10.48 -11.71
N ASN A 42 12.60 -11.79 -11.63
CA ASN A 42 11.27 -12.33 -11.82
C ASN A 42 10.29 -11.88 -10.72
N VAL A 43 10.75 -11.82 -9.46
CA VAL A 43 9.94 -11.27 -8.34
C VAL A 43 9.61 -9.79 -8.57
N LYS A 44 10.60 -8.99 -8.99
CA LYS A 44 10.42 -7.56 -9.27
C LYS A 44 9.45 -7.34 -10.43
N ALA A 45 9.54 -8.14 -11.50
CA ALA A 45 8.64 -8.07 -12.64
C ALA A 45 7.20 -8.39 -12.21
N ALA A 46 6.98 -9.52 -11.52
CA ALA A 46 5.66 -9.91 -11.03
C ALA A 46 5.05 -8.88 -10.08
N GLY A 47 5.86 -8.30 -9.18
CA GLY A 47 5.42 -7.22 -8.30
C GLY A 47 5.05 -5.95 -9.09
N THR A 48 5.84 -5.58 -10.10
CA THR A 48 5.58 -4.41 -10.95
C THR A 48 4.31 -4.57 -11.78
N ASP A 49 4.07 -5.76 -12.33
CA ASP A 49 2.88 -6.06 -13.11
C ASP A 49 1.62 -5.97 -12.24
N GLN A 50 1.68 -6.53 -11.03
CA GLN A 50 0.57 -6.42 -10.07
C GLN A 50 0.33 -4.96 -9.64
N LEU A 51 1.38 -4.16 -9.44
CA LEU A 51 1.23 -2.73 -9.14
C LEU A 51 0.54 -1.98 -10.29
N LYS A 52 0.92 -2.27 -11.54
CA LYS A 52 0.29 -1.67 -12.74
C LYS A 52 -1.15 -2.11 -12.94
N ALA A 53 -1.52 -3.29 -12.44
CA ALA A 53 -2.89 -3.80 -12.52
C ALA A 53 -3.86 -3.09 -11.56
N ILE A 54 -3.37 -2.43 -10.51
CA ILE A 54 -4.22 -1.69 -9.56
C ILE A 54 -4.80 -0.46 -10.27
N ARG A 55 -6.13 -0.35 -10.28
CA ARG A 55 -6.80 0.79 -10.91
C ARG A 55 -6.66 2.04 -10.07
N VAL A 56 -6.63 3.21 -10.73
CA VAL A 56 -6.63 4.52 -10.05
C VAL A 56 -7.82 4.66 -9.08
N SER A 57 -8.99 4.14 -9.45
CA SER A 57 -10.18 4.16 -8.59
C SER A 57 -9.99 3.38 -7.28
N GLU A 58 -9.19 2.31 -7.28
CA GLU A 58 -8.91 1.55 -6.07
C GLU A 58 -7.99 2.31 -5.12
N PHE A 59 -7.00 3.04 -5.65
CA PHE A 59 -6.19 3.96 -4.85
C PHE A 59 -7.02 5.11 -4.27
N GLN A 60 -7.96 5.65 -5.06
CA GLN A 60 -8.88 6.69 -4.58
C GLN A 60 -9.75 6.18 -3.44
N HIS A 61 -10.32 4.97 -3.57
CA HIS A 61 -11.11 4.36 -2.49
C HIS A 61 -10.28 4.17 -1.23
N CYS A 62 -9.07 3.60 -1.35
CA CYS A 62 -8.15 3.43 -0.23
C CYS A 62 -7.84 4.77 0.48
N TYR A 63 -7.73 5.86 -0.27
CA TYR A 63 -7.50 7.18 0.29
C TYR A 63 -8.72 7.72 1.06
N GLU A 64 -9.93 7.49 0.55
CA GLU A 64 -11.16 7.84 1.26
C GLU A 64 -11.32 7.05 2.56
N ASP A 65 -11.06 5.73 2.53
CA ASP A 65 -11.06 4.86 3.71
C ASP A 65 -10.06 5.35 4.75
N TRP A 66 -8.85 5.69 4.31
CA TRP A 66 -7.80 6.23 5.18
C TRP A 66 -8.24 7.54 5.86
N LYS A 67 -8.86 8.47 5.12
CA LYS A 67 -9.44 9.70 5.71
C LYS A 67 -10.54 9.39 6.72
N GLN A 68 -11.33 8.33 6.50
CA GLN A 68 -12.35 7.91 7.45
C GLN A 68 -11.73 7.33 8.73
N CYS A 69 -10.70 6.50 8.61
CA CYS A 69 -9.98 5.97 9.76
C CYS A 69 -9.34 7.09 10.59
N LEU A 70 -8.70 8.07 9.93
CA LEU A 70 -8.15 9.24 10.61
C LEU A 70 -9.20 10.05 11.36
N ARG A 71 -10.41 10.21 10.82
CA ARG A 71 -11.51 10.92 11.50
C ARG A 71 -12.10 10.16 12.68
N ARG A 72 -11.99 8.83 12.69
CA ARG A 72 -12.58 7.96 13.74
C ARG A 72 -11.62 7.69 14.89
N CYS A 73 -10.32 7.65 14.62
CA CYS A 73 -9.30 7.27 15.59
C CYS A 73 -8.55 8.47 16.21
N VAL A 74 -8.88 9.70 15.79
CA VAL A 74 -8.39 10.97 16.36
C VAL A 74 -9.49 11.63 17.17
#